data_AF-A0A845ATX0-F1
#
_entry.id   AF-A0A845ATX0-F1
#
_cell.length_a   1.000
_cell.length_b   1.000
_cell.length_c   1.000
_cell.angle_alpha   90.00
_cell.angle_beta   90.00
_cell.angle_gamma   90.00
#
_symmetry.space_group_name_H-M   'P 1'
#
loop_
_entity.id
_entity.type
_entity.pdbx_description
1 polymer ?
#
loop_
_entity_poly.entity_id
_entity_poly.type
_entity_poly.pdbx_seq_one_letter_code
_entity_poly.pdbx_strand_id
1 'polypeptide(L)'
;MIALYAAKALGFLKGIPWQVWAGIAALLIVGLAYCQGVDAGETKERAKWEKQVAEIRAERDAAMARATKTDTKINEEGTAAIEGRRKELDDAKANLPDQGLTDRQRARACAELQRQGRGCEVFTPGAR
;
A
#
# COMPACT_ATOMS: atom_id res chain seq x y z
N MET A 1 -24.40 -35.95 55.28
CA MET A 1 -24.31 -36.69 54.00
C MET A 1 -22.96 -36.57 53.30
N ILE A 2 -22.31 -35.39 53.24
CA ILE A 2 -21.01 -35.18 52.55
C ILE A 2 -19.88 -36.08 53.08
N ALA A 3 -19.77 -36.28 54.41
CA ALA A 3 -18.73 -37.11 55.02
C ALA A 3 -18.81 -38.60 54.64
N LEU A 4 -20.02 -39.12 54.39
CA LEU A 4 -20.24 -40.52 53.98
C LEU A 4 -19.81 -40.76 52.53
N TYR A 5 -19.99 -39.76 51.66
CA TYR A 5 -19.48 -39.81 50.28
C TYR A 5 -17.95 -39.73 50.24
N ALA A 6 -17.35 -38.87 51.07
CA ALA A 6 -15.90 -38.77 51.16
C ALA A 6 -15.25 -40.08 51.66
N ALA A 7 -15.83 -40.73 52.68
CA ALA A 7 -15.34 -42.00 53.20
C ALA A 7 -15.46 -43.15 52.17
N LYS A 8 -16.57 -43.22 51.43
CA LYS A 8 -16.75 -44.19 50.33
C LYS A 8 -15.78 -43.95 49.17
N ALA A 9 -15.54 -42.69 48.80
CA ALA A 9 -14.57 -42.33 47.76
C ALA A 9 -13.13 -42.69 48.17
N LEU A 10 -12.74 -42.42 49.41
CA LEU A 10 -11.43 -42.79 49.96
C LEU A 10 -11.22 -44.31 50.04
N GLY A 11 -12.27 -45.08 50.36
CA GLY A 11 -12.23 -46.53 50.34
C GLY A 11 -12.07 -47.10 48.93
N PHE A 12 -12.75 -46.51 47.95
CA PHE A 12 -12.63 -46.88 46.54
C PHE A 12 -11.22 -46.62 46.00
N LEU A 13 -10.62 -45.47 46.32
CA LEU A 13 -9.24 -45.13 45.91
C LEU A 13 -8.18 -46.09 46.48
N LYS A 14 -8.40 -46.63 47.69
CA LYS A 14 -7.49 -47.61 48.33
C LYS A 14 -7.62 -49.03 47.76
N GLY A 15 -8.73 -49.35 47.11
CA GLY A 15 -8.97 -50.65 46.47
C GLY A 15 -8.39 -50.78 45.07
N ILE A 16 -7.88 -49.69 44.49
CA ILE A 16 -7.33 -49.68 43.15
C ILE A 16 -5.90 -50.25 43.16
N PRO A 17 -5.61 -51.29 42.39
CA PRO A 17 -4.27 -51.85 42.30
C PRO A 17 -3.28 -50.80 41.78
N TRP A 18 -2.07 -50.75 42.36
CA TRP A 18 -1.06 -49.74 42.05
C TRP A 18 -0.67 -49.69 40.56
N GLN A 19 -0.84 -50.81 39.85
CA GLN A 19 -0.64 -50.92 38.41
C GLN A 19 -1.56 -50.01 37.60
N VAL A 20 -2.79 -49.77 38.08
CA VAL A 20 -3.74 -48.84 37.43
C VAL A 20 -3.27 -47.40 37.60
N TRP A 21 -2.75 -47.04 38.78
CA TRP A 21 -2.13 -45.73 39.00
C TRP A 21 -0.88 -45.54 38.14
N ALA A 22 -0.06 -46.58 38.00
CA ALA A 22 1.11 -46.56 37.10
C ALA A 22 0.69 -46.38 35.63
N GLY A 23 -0.38 -47.06 35.19
CA GLY A 23 -0.93 -46.89 33.84
C GLY A 23 -1.46 -45.48 33.58
N ILE A 24 -2.20 -44.90 34.53
CA ILE A 24 -2.68 -43.51 34.45
C ILE A 24 -1.50 -42.54 34.41
N ALA A 25 -0.50 -42.73 35.27
CA ALA A 25 0.70 -41.89 35.28
C ALA A 25 1.47 -41.97 33.96
N ALA A 26 1.62 -43.16 33.38
CA ALA A 26 2.26 -43.35 32.08
C ALA A 26 1.51 -42.63 30.96
N LEU A 27 0.17 -42.73 30.94
CA LEU A 27 -0.66 -42.00 29.97
C LEU A 27 -0.54 -40.48 30.11
N LEU A 28 -0.50 -39.97 31.34
CA LEU A 28 -0.31 -38.54 31.60
C LEU A 28 1.06 -38.03 31.15
N ILE A 29 2.13 -38.80 31.39
CA ILE A 29 3.48 -38.43 30.96
C ILE A 29 3.55 -38.38 29.43
N VAL A 30 3.01 -39.39 28.74
CA VAL A 30 2.97 -39.42 27.27
C VAL A 30 2.13 -38.28 26.71
N GLY A 31 0.98 -37.99 27.32
CA GLY A 31 0.12 -36.87 26.95
C GLY A 31 0.82 -35.52 27.09
N LEU A 32 1.50 -35.28 28.22
CA LEU A 32 2.26 -34.05 28.44
C LEU A 32 3.42 -33.90 27.46
N ALA A 33 4.17 -34.97 27.20
CA ALA A 33 5.25 -34.97 26.21
C ALA A 33 4.74 -34.68 24.80
N TYR A 34 3.57 -35.24 24.44
CA TYR A 34 2.93 -34.96 23.15
C TYR A 34 2.50 -33.50 23.02
N CYS A 35 1.80 -32.95 24.03
CA CYS A 35 1.39 -31.55 24.02
C CYS A 35 2.59 -30.59 23.93
N GLN A 36 3.65 -30.83 24.70
CA GLN A 36 4.87 -30.02 24.62
C GLN A 36 5.57 -30.14 23.26
N GLY A 37 5.59 -31.34 22.67
CA GLY A 37 6.16 -31.57 21.35
C GLY A 37 5.39 -30.85 20.23
N VAL A 38 4.06 -30.85 20.32
CA VAL A 38 3.18 -30.14 19.37
C VAL A 38 3.35 -28.64 19.50
N ASP A 39 3.31 -28.07 20.71
CA ASP A 39 3.51 -26.64 20.94
C ASP A 39 4.90 -26.17 20.48
N ALA A 40 5.93 -26.97 20.77
CA ALA A 40 7.30 -26.70 20.31
C ALA A 40 7.42 -26.79 18.78
N GLY A 41 6.65 -27.67 18.13
CA GLY A 41 6.58 -27.77 16.68
C GLY A 41 5.89 -26.56 16.06
N GLU A 42 4.72 -26.20 16.58
CA GLU A 42 3.94 -25.06 16.08
C GLU A 42 4.70 -23.74 16.24
N THR A 43 5.35 -23.52 17.38
CA THR A 43 6.17 -22.32 17.61
C THR A 43 7.38 -22.24 16.66
N LYS A 44 8.03 -23.36 16.36
CA LYS A 44 9.12 -23.41 15.37
C LYS A 44 8.65 -23.10 13.96
N GLU A 45 7.51 -23.65 13.55
CA GLU A 45 6.95 -23.39 12.22
C GLU A 45 6.45 -21.94 12.09
N ARG A 46 5.80 -21.40 13.14
CA ARG A 46 5.46 -19.97 13.20
C ARG A 46 6.70 -19.08 13.11
N ALA A 47 7.76 -19.39 13.85
CA ALA A 47 9.00 -18.62 13.81
C ALA A 47 9.69 -18.67 12.44
N LYS A 48 9.65 -19.82 11.74
CA LYS A 48 10.13 -19.92 10.35
C LYS A 48 9.29 -19.07 9.41
N TRP A 49 7.96 -19.15 9.54
CA TRP A 49 7.04 -18.37 8.71
C TRP A 49 7.24 -16.86 8.93
N GLU A 50 7.35 -16.40 10.17
CA GLU A 50 7.61 -14.99 10.49
C GLU A 50 8.93 -14.50 9.89
N LYS A 51 9.98 -15.32 9.93
CA LYS A 51 11.27 -15.00 9.27
C LYS A 51 11.12 -14.86 7.77
N GLN A 52 10.45 -15.81 7.10
CA GLN A 52 10.23 -15.74 5.66
C GLN A 52 9.42 -14.52 5.26
N VAL A 53 8.36 -14.19 6.02
CA VAL A 53 7.55 -12.99 5.79
C VAL A 53 8.36 -11.72 5.99
N ALA A 54 9.22 -11.68 7.01
CA ALA A 54 10.10 -10.53 7.26
C ALA A 54 11.10 -10.32 6.11
N GLU A 55 11.68 -11.40 5.58
CA GLU A 55 12.61 -11.34 4.44
C GLU A 55 11.91 -10.81 3.18
N ILE A 56 10.73 -11.35 2.85
CA ILE A 56 9.92 -10.86 1.71
C ILE A 56 9.57 -9.38 1.87
N ARG A 57 9.20 -8.94 3.08
CA ARG A 57 8.91 -7.52 3.34
C ARG A 57 10.15 -6.65 3.16
N ALA A 58 11.30 -7.09 3.65
CA ALA A 58 12.55 -6.36 3.50
C ALA A 58 12.95 -6.21 2.02
N GLU A 59 12.82 -7.28 1.22
CA GLU A 59 13.07 -7.22 -0.22
C GLU A 59 12.10 -6.27 -0.93
N ARG A 60 10.81 -6.34 -0.61
CA ARG A 60 9.79 -5.44 -1.14
C ARG A 60 10.08 -3.98 -0.79
N ASP A 61 10.43 -3.70 0.46
CA ASP A 61 10.70 -2.34 0.92
C ASP A 61 11.97 -1.77 0.27
N ALA A 62 13.00 -2.60 0.08
CA ALA A 62 14.19 -2.23 -0.68
C ALA A 62 13.88 -1.94 -2.16
N ALA A 63 13.02 -2.75 -2.79
CA ALA A 63 12.58 -2.53 -4.17
C ALA A 63 11.76 -1.24 -4.30
N MET A 64 10.81 -1.00 -3.39
CA MET A 64 10.02 0.23 -3.35
C MET A 64 10.89 1.46 -3.15
N ALA A 65 11.86 1.41 -2.24
CA ALA A 65 12.78 2.53 -2.02
C ALA A 65 13.61 2.86 -3.27
N ARG A 66 14.00 1.87 -4.06
CA ARG A 66 14.67 2.09 -5.36
C ARG A 66 13.72 2.72 -6.38
N ALA A 67 12.50 2.19 -6.50
CA ALA A 67 11.49 2.73 -7.40
C ALA A 67 11.17 4.20 -7.08
N THR A 68 10.95 4.53 -5.80
CA THR A 68 10.68 5.91 -5.36
C THR A 68 11.82 6.84 -5.71
N LYS A 69 13.10 6.44 -5.52
CA LYS A 69 14.25 7.27 -5.90
C LYS A 69 14.32 7.53 -7.41
N THR A 70 13.97 6.53 -8.23
CA THR A 70 13.92 6.69 -9.68
C THR A 70 12.78 7.61 -10.09
N ASP A 71 11.59 7.44 -9.51
CA ASP A 71 10.43 8.30 -9.78
C ASP A 71 10.68 9.76 -9.37
N THR A 72 11.31 10.00 -8.21
CA THR A 72 11.66 11.36 -7.79
C THR A 72 12.62 12.00 -8.78
N LYS A 73 13.63 11.26 -9.25
CA LYS A 73 14.59 11.77 -10.23
C LYS A 73 13.93 12.09 -11.58
N ILE A 74 13.06 11.20 -12.07
CA ILE A 74 12.32 11.43 -13.31
C ILE A 74 11.39 12.64 -13.18
N ASN A 75 10.72 12.78 -12.04
CA ASN A 75 9.85 13.94 -11.79
C ASN A 75 10.65 15.24 -11.74
N GLU A 76 11.79 15.27 -11.05
CA GLU A 76 12.68 16.44 -11.00
C GLU A 76 13.17 16.83 -12.40
N GLU A 77 13.69 15.86 -13.17
CA GLU A 77 14.14 16.07 -14.55
C GLU A 77 12.99 16.55 -15.46
N GLY A 78 11.80 15.95 -15.32
CA GLY A 78 10.60 16.34 -16.05
C GLY A 78 10.15 17.76 -15.72
N THR A 79 10.14 18.13 -14.44
CA THR A 79 9.77 19.49 -14.01
C THR A 79 10.76 20.53 -14.52
N ALA A 80 12.06 20.26 -14.41
CA ALA A 80 13.09 21.17 -14.90
C ALA A 80 13.00 21.36 -16.43
N ALA A 81 12.75 20.28 -17.19
CA ALA A 81 12.56 20.36 -18.63
C ALA A 81 11.29 21.14 -19.01
N ILE A 82 10.20 20.98 -18.26
CA ILE A 82 8.96 21.74 -18.48
C ILE A 82 9.17 23.22 -18.18
N GLU A 83 9.83 23.56 -17.07
CA GLU A 83 10.14 24.95 -16.72
C GLU A 83 11.05 25.61 -17.75
N GLY A 84 12.10 24.92 -18.20
CA GLY A 84 12.97 25.39 -19.27
C GLY A 84 12.19 25.69 -20.55
N ARG A 85 11.33 24.77 -20.98
CA ARG A 85 10.49 24.97 -22.17
C ARG A 85 9.45 26.07 -22.01
N ARG A 86 8.89 26.26 -20.81
CA ARG A 86 8.00 27.40 -20.53
C ARG A 86 8.75 28.72 -20.65
N LYS A 87 9.95 28.81 -20.10
CA LYS A 87 10.78 30.00 -20.20
C LYS A 87 11.17 30.31 -21.64
N GLU A 88 11.57 29.31 -22.41
CA GLU A 88 11.83 29.47 -23.85
C GLU A 88 10.59 29.95 -24.62
N LEU A 89 9.40 29.41 -24.31
CA LEU A 89 8.14 29.84 -24.91
C LEU A 89 7.78 31.28 -24.51
N ASP A 90 8.01 31.66 -23.26
CA ASP A 90 7.73 33.00 -22.76
C ASP A 90 8.71 34.02 -23.34
N ASP A 91 9.99 33.67 -23.47
CA ASP A 91 11.01 34.50 -24.12
C ASP A 91 10.73 34.64 -25.64
N ALA A 92 10.29 33.56 -26.30
CA ALA A 92 9.88 33.60 -27.70
C ALA A 92 8.64 34.49 -27.89
N LYS A 93 7.66 34.40 -26.98
CA LYS A 93 6.47 35.27 -26.96
C LYS A 93 6.80 36.73 -26.67
N ALA A 94 7.73 37.01 -25.76
CA ALA A 94 8.14 38.37 -25.44
C ALA A 94 8.82 39.06 -26.64
N ASN A 95 9.50 38.29 -27.50
CA ASN A 95 10.15 38.78 -28.72
C ASN A 95 9.27 38.73 -29.97
N LEU A 96 8.08 38.13 -29.89
CA LEU A 96 7.08 38.26 -30.95
C LEU A 96 6.61 39.71 -30.94
N PRO A 97 6.80 40.46 -32.06
CA PRO A 97 6.28 41.81 -32.11
C PRO A 97 4.76 41.69 -31.95
N ASP A 98 4.20 42.46 -31.02
CA ASP A 98 2.79 42.47 -30.60
C ASP A 98 1.89 43.07 -31.70
N GLN A 99 2.13 42.63 -32.94
CA GLN A 99 1.38 43.00 -34.11
C GLN A 99 0.07 42.21 -34.02
N GLY A 100 -0.92 42.83 -33.38
CA GLY A 100 -2.30 42.38 -33.53
C GLY A 100 -2.62 42.13 -35.01
N LEU A 101 -3.57 41.24 -35.28
CA LEU A 101 -3.89 40.80 -36.65
C LEU A 101 -3.89 41.97 -37.63
N THR A 102 -3.22 41.82 -38.78
CA THR A 102 -3.31 42.82 -39.85
C THR A 102 -4.76 42.97 -40.30
N ASP A 103 -5.14 44.12 -40.87
CA ASP A 103 -6.54 44.37 -41.27
C ASP A 103 -7.10 43.29 -42.21
N ARG A 104 -6.26 42.73 -43.10
CA ARG A 104 -6.63 41.60 -43.96
C ARG A 104 -6.89 40.31 -43.18
N GLN A 105 -6.10 40.04 -42.14
CA GLN A 105 -6.29 38.87 -41.29
C GLN A 105 -7.51 39.02 -40.38
N ARG A 106 -7.77 40.22 -39.85
CA ARG A 106 -9.01 40.54 -39.13
C ARG A 106 -10.22 40.33 -40.02
N ALA A 107 -10.19 40.84 -41.26
CA ALA A 107 -11.29 40.70 -42.21
C ALA A 107 -11.59 39.22 -42.55
N ARG A 108 -10.55 38.39 -42.74
CA ARG A 108 -10.74 36.93 -42.94
C ARG A 108 -11.32 36.24 -41.72
N ALA A 109 -10.76 36.48 -40.53
CA ALA A 109 -11.28 35.92 -39.28
C ALA A 109 -12.74 36.34 -39.03
N CYS A 110 -13.10 37.58 -39.38
CA CYS A 110 -14.47 38.09 -39.36
C CYS A 110 -15.40 37.35 -40.30
N ALA A 111 -14.97 37.12 -41.54
CA ALA A 111 -15.75 36.39 -42.53
C ALA A 111 -16.00 34.94 -42.08
N GLU A 112 -15.00 34.31 -41.45
CA GLU A 112 -15.13 32.97 -40.85
C GLU A 112 -16.17 32.97 -39.71
N LEU A 113 -16.13 33.97 -38.82
CA LEU A 113 -17.05 34.09 -37.68
C LEU A 113 -18.49 34.38 -38.12
N GLN A 114 -18.67 35.24 -39.13
CA GLN A 114 -19.98 35.50 -39.71
C GLN A 114 -20.57 34.25 -40.38
N ARG A 115 -19.74 33.42 -41.03
CA ARG A 115 -20.18 32.11 -41.56
C ARG A 115 -20.65 31.15 -40.46
N GLN A 116 -20.12 31.30 -39.24
CA GLN A 116 -20.53 30.53 -38.06
C GLN A 116 -21.70 31.19 -37.30
N GLY A 117 -22.28 32.27 -37.82
CA GLY A 117 -23.38 33.01 -37.18
C GLY A 117 -22.97 33.88 -35.99
N ARG A 118 -21.68 34.19 -35.84
CA ARG A 118 -21.12 35.00 -34.75
C ARG A 118 -20.72 36.40 -35.22
N GLY A 119 -20.91 37.39 -34.33
CA GLY A 119 -20.55 38.79 -34.54
C GLY A 119 -19.03 39.05 -34.54
N CYS A 120 -18.64 40.11 -35.25
CA CYS A 120 -17.26 40.52 -35.53
C CYS A 120 -16.64 41.47 -34.48
N GLU A 121 -17.37 41.73 -33.40
CA GLU A 121 -17.17 42.85 -32.47
C GLU A 121 -15.84 42.80 -31.69
N VAL A 122 -15.15 41.66 -31.72
CA VAL A 122 -13.92 41.40 -30.95
C VAL A 122 -12.67 42.05 -31.59
N PHE A 123 -12.75 42.57 -32.83
CA PHE A 123 -11.59 43.02 -33.60
C PHE A 123 -11.49 44.55 -33.83
N THR A 124 -12.43 45.34 -33.32
CA THR A 124 -12.41 46.81 -33.37
C THR A 124 -11.54 47.40 -32.25
N PRO A 125 -10.45 48.13 -32.55
CA PRO A 125 -9.70 48.85 -31.53
C PRO A 125 -10.48 50.12 -31.17
N GLY A 126 -11.01 50.22 -29.95
CA GLY A 126 -11.56 51.48 -29.42
C GLY A 126 -13.02 51.49 -28.94
N ALA A 127 -13.67 50.34 -28.71
CA ALA A 127 -14.95 50.31 -27.99
C ALA A 127 -14.71 50.07 -26.48
N ARG A 128 -14.33 51.13 -25.77
CA ARG A 128 -14.65 51.34 -24.35
C ARG A 128 -15.19 52.75 -24.20
#